data_AF-A0A937BKK2-F1
#
_entry.id   AF-A0A937BKK2-F1
#
_cell.length_a   1.000
_cell.length_b   1.000
_cell.length_c   1.000
_cell.angle_alpha   90.00
_cell.angle_beta   90.00
_cell.angle_gamma   90.00
#
_symmetry.space_group_name_H-M   'P 1'
#
loop_
_entity.id
_entity.type
_entity.pdbx_description
1 polymer ?
#
loop_
_entity_poly.entity_id
_entity_poly.type
_entity_poly.pdbx_seq_one_letter_code
_entity_poly.pdbx_strand_id
1 'polypeptide(L)' 'MPHDLSVTGGVSMLKDDVNLDLSGSKIDLRLVQEVGGFVGAGWSPNDAWNVSTEIHFGNERVWGLSARYNFQ' A
#
# COMPACT_ATOMS: atom_id res chain seq x y z
N MET A 1 -11.30 -9.81 -23.59
CA MET A 1 -10.16 -8.91 -23.85
C MET A 1 -8.99 -9.45 -23.04
N PRO A 2 -7.72 -9.37 -23.49
CA PRO A 2 -6.62 -9.92 -22.70
C PRO A 2 -6.62 -9.20 -21.35
N HIS A 3 -6.68 -9.97 -20.27
CA HIS A 3 -6.81 -9.44 -18.93
C HIS A 3 -5.42 -9.00 -18.49
N ASP A 4 -5.17 -7.70 -18.61
CA ASP A 4 -3.84 -7.13 -18.45
C ASP A 4 -3.28 -7.43 -17.06
N LEU A 5 -2.20 -8.21 -17.05
CA LEU A 5 -1.33 -8.38 -15.89
C LEU A 5 -0.37 -7.18 -15.88
N SER A 6 -0.46 -6.35 -14.85
CA SER A 6 0.44 -5.24 -14.63
C SER A 6 1.47 -5.60 -13.57
N VAL A 7 2.76 -5.36 -13.84
CA VAL A 7 3.80 -5.40 -12.81
C VAL A 7 4.23 -3.95 -12.56
N THR A 8 4.20 -3.55 -11.29
CA THR A 8 4.55 -2.19 -10.85
C THR A 8 5.73 -2.25 -9.89
N GLY A 9 6.51 -1.17 -9.85
CA GLY A 9 7.59 -1.04 -8.88
C GLY A 9 7.99 0.41 -8.72
N GLY A 10 8.56 0.73 -7.57
CA GLY A 10 8.96 2.10 -7.28
C GLY A 10 9.57 2.26 -5.90
N VAL A 11 9.65 3.52 -5.46
CA VAL A 11 10.13 3.88 -4.13
C VAL A 11 8.91 4.11 -3.24
N SER A 12 8.88 3.45 -2.07
CA SER A 12 7.87 3.66 -1.05
C SER A 12 8.46 4.40 0.14
N MET A 13 7.75 5.41 0.64
CA MET A 13 8.02 5.99 1.95
C MET A 13 6.90 5.56 2.89
N LEU A 14 7.25 4.82 3.94
CA LEU A 14 6.31 4.52 5.02
C LEU A 14 6.37 5.68 6.01
N LYS A 15 5.27 6.42 6.11
CA LYS A 15 5.09 7.44 7.14
C LYS A 15 4.24 6.85 8.24
N ASP A 16 4.89 6.39 9.30
CA ASP A 16 4.20 5.93 10.50
C ASP A 16 3.76 7.13 11.33
N ASP A 17 2.57 7.66 11.03
CA ASP A 17 1.86 8.61 11.88
C ASP A 17 0.67 7.89 12.53
N VAL A 18 0.90 7.16 13.63
CA VAL A 18 -0.22 6.62 14.43
C VAL A 18 -0.68 7.68 15.43
N ASN A 19 -1.72 8.45 15.06
CA ASN A 19 -2.45 9.29 16.00
C ASN A 19 -3.49 8.45 16.76
N LEU A 20 -3.10 7.97 17.94
CA LEU A 20 -4.03 7.34 18.89
C LEU A 20 -4.53 8.42 19.87
N ASP A 21 -5.77 8.90 19.67
CA ASP A 21 -6.46 9.76 20.63
C ASP A 21 -7.21 8.89 21.65
N LEU A 22 -6.67 8.80 22.86
CA LEU A 22 -7.33 8.20 24.02
C LEU A 22 -7.51 9.29 25.07
N SER A 23 -8.72 9.85 25.13
CA SER A 23 -9.20 10.70 26.22
C SER A 23 -8.27 11.88 26.58
N GLY A 24 -7.76 12.58 25.57
CA GLY A 24 -7.09 13.89 25.76
C GLY A 24 -5.59 13.86 26.06
N SER A 25 -4.94 12.69 26.04
CA SER A 25 -3.47 12.59 26.09
C SER A 25 -2.90 12.33 24.69
N LYS A 26 -2.12 13.29 24.17
CA LYS A 26 -1.37 13.13 22.92
C LYS A 26 0.01 12.57 23.23
N ILE A 27 0.32 11.38 22.71
CA ILE A 27 1.66 10.81 22.76
C ILE A 27 2.27 10.98 21.37
N ASP A 28 3.30 11.81 21.28
CA ASP A 28 4.00 12.14 20.03
C ASP A 28 5.20 11.19 19.88
N LEU A 29 5.06 10.17 19.04
CA LEU A 29 6.12 9.21 18.74
C LEU A 29 6.84 9.65 17.46
N ARG A 30 8.14 9.96 17.60
CA ARG A 30 8.96 10.60 16.56
C ARG A 30 8.98 9.82 15.24
N LEU A 31 8.82 10.59 14.16
CA LEU A 31 9.04 10.23 12.75
C LEU A 31 10.35 9.46 12.56
N VAL A 32 10.26 8.16 12.29
CA VAL A 32 11.30 7.46 11.52
C VAL A 32 10.85 7.52 10.07
N GLN A 33 11.61 8.28 9.27
CA GLN A 33 11.32 8.46 7.86
C GLN A 33 11.89 7.25 7.10
N GLU A 34 11.07 6.22 6.91
CA GLU A 34 11.51 4.98 6.27
C GLU A 34 11.35 5.05 4.76
N VAL A 35 12.48 5.02 4.04
CA VAL A 35 12.52 4.93 2.58
C VAL A 35 12.87 3.50 2.19
N GLY A 36 11.99 2.86 1.42
CA GLY A 36 12.17 1.51 0.90
C GLY A 36 11.77 1.41 -0.58
N GLY A 37 12.00 0.25 -1.18
CA GLY A 37 11.47 -0.07 -2.51
C GLY A 37 10.14 -0.80 -2.39
N PHE A 38 9.34 -0.83 -3.45
CA PHE A 38 8.19 -1.73 -3.55
C PHE A 38 8.12 -2.39 -4.92
N VAL A 39 7.55 -3.60 -4.94
CA VAL A 39 7.20 -4.32 -6.17
C VAL A 39 5.79 -4.86 -6.01
N GLY A 40 4.98 -4.72 -7.05
CA GLY A 40 3.59 -5.14 -7.07
C GLY A 40 3.21 -5.85 -8.36
N ALA A 41 2.14 -6.63 -8.28
CA ALA A 41 1.47 -7.22 -9.42
C ALA A 41 -0.03 -7.00 -9.29
N GLY A 42 -0.67 -6.68 -10.41
CA GLY A 42 -2.09 -6.39 -10.50
C GLY A 42 -2.74 -7.07 -11.69
N TRP A 43 -4.01 -7.42 -11.54
CA TRP A 43 -4.81 -8.07 -12.56
C TRP A 43 -6.23 -7.51 -12.52
N SER A 44 -6.77 -7.23 -13.70
CA SER A 44 -8.16 -6.79 -13.87
C SER A 44 -8.99 -7.93 -14.48
N PRO A 45 -9.72 -8.74 -13.67
CA PRO A 45 -10.58 -9.80 -14.19
C PRO A 45 -11.68 -9.29 -15.11
N ASN A 46 -12.10 -8.04 -14.95
CA ASN A 46 -13.04 -7.33 -15.82
C ASN A 46 -12.86 -5.82 -15.66
N ASP A 47 -13.62 -5.02 -16.42
CA ASP A 47 -13.52 -3.56 -16.41
C ASP A 47 -13.93 -2.92 -15.06
N ALA A 48 -14.65 -3.68 -14.22
CA ALA A 48 -15.16 -3.20 -12.95
C ALA A 48 -14.22 -3.52 -11.77
N TRP A 49 -13.41 -4.58 -11.86
CA TRP A 49 -12.58 -5.06 -10.75
C TRP A 49 -11.10 -5.01 -11.07
N ASN A 50 -10.33 -4.50 -10.12
CA ASN A 50 -8.87 -4.59 -10.11
C ASN A 50 -8.41 -5.24 -8.80
N VAL A 51 -7.54 -6.23 -8.90
CA VAL A 51 -6.94 -6.93 -7.75
C VAL A 51 -5.44 -6.78 -7.85
N SER A 52 -4.77 -6.39 -6.75
CA SER A 52 -3.32 -6.27 -6.71
C SER A 52 -2.72 -6.76 -5.40
N THR A 53 -1.45 -7.13 -5.48
CA THR A 53 -0.60 -7.44 -4.34
C THR A 53 0.69 -6.65 -4.47
N GLU A 54 1.18 -6.12 -3.36
CA GLU A 54 2.38 -5.30 -3.30
C GLU A 54 3.24 -5.71 -2.11
N ILE A 55 4.56 -5.69 -2.30
CA ILE A 55 5.53 -5.96 -1.25
C ILE A 55 6.42 -4.74 -1.13
N HIS A 56 6.53 -4.23 0.08
CA HIS A 56 7.42 -3.13 0.44
C HIS A 56 8.66 -3.70 1.12
N PHE A 57 9.83 -3.31 0.62
CA PHE A 57 11.15 -3.68 1.10
C PHE A 57 11.80 -2.42 1.70
N GLY A 58 11.39 -2.08 2.92
CA GLY A 58 12.04 -1.08 3.78
C GLY A 58 12.82 -1.77 4.91
N ASN A 59 12.90 -1.13 6.09
CA ASN A 59 13.36 -1.82 7.31
C ASN A 59 12.39 -2.94 7.70
N GLU A 60 11.09 -2.69 7.57
CA GLU A 60 10.05 -3.70 7.72
C GLU A 60 9.52 -4.18 6.37
N ARG A 61 9.20 -5.47 6.29
CA ARG A 61 8.59 -6.08 5.11
C ARG A 61 7.07 -6.04 5.26
N VAL A 62 6.42 -5.15 4.50
CA VAL A 62 4.96 -5.01 4.50
C VAL A 62 4.39 -5.66 3.23
N TRP A 63 3.35 -6.47 3.40
CA TRP A 63 2.59 -7.08 2.31
C TRP A 63 1.22 -6.41 2.23
N GLY A 64 0.92 -5.80 1.09
CA GLY A 64 -0.37 -5.20 0.80
C GLY A 64 -1.18 -6.08 -0.15
N LEU A 65 -2.44 -6.34 0.18
CA LEU A 65 -3.41 -6.90 -0.75
C LEU A 65 -4.53 -5.88 -0.96
N SER A 66 -4.86 -5.59 -2.21
CA SER A 66 -5.91 -4.64 -2.55
C SER A 66 -6.88 -5.22 -3.58
N ALA A 67 -8.15 -4.89 -3.42
CA ALA A 67 -9.19 -5.13 -4.41
C ALA A 67 -10.02 -3.86 -4.54
N ARG A 68 -10.11 -3.31 -5.75
CA ARG A 68 -10.85 -2.10 -6.07
C ARG A 68 -11.97 -2.43 -7.05
N TYR A 69 -13.17 -1.95 -6.72
CA TYR A 69 -14.31 -1.93 -7.63
C TYR A 69 -14.55 -0.51 -8.15
N ASN A 70 -14.72 -0.36 -9.46
CA ASN A 70 -15.07 0.90 -10.12
C ASN A 70 -16.55 0.87 -10.52
N PHE A 71 -17.35 1.78 -9.95
CA PHE A 71 -18.72 2.03 -10.41
C PHE A 71 -18.65 2.94 -11.64
N GLN A 72 -19.32 2.55 -12.73
CA GLN A 72 -19.55 3.39 -13.91
C GLN A 72 -20.87 4.15 -13.78
#